data_AF-A0A7S1ZUB8-F1
#
_entry.id   AF-A0A7S1ZUB8-F1
#
_cell.length_a   1.000
_cell.length_b   1.000
_cell.length_c   1.000
_cell.angle_alpha   90.00
_cell.angle_beta   90.00
_cell.angle_gamma   90.00
#
_symmetry.space_group_name_H-M   'P 1'
#
loop_
_entity.id
_entity.type
_entity.pdbx_description
1 polymer ?
#
loop_
_entity_poly.entity_id
_entity_poly.type
_entity_poly.pdbx_seq_one_letter_code
_entity_poly.pdbx_strand_id
1 'polypeptide(L)'
;KPKFPVSNALGGFQTLGQKELDIMEGLKRDGRLYTVPPGCLDDFYWILASISDQAKSRNGEDLDILPDNKDGRWPGTRPMLVSNDQMRDHKLMMMEPRLFRRWYSCHIVNYNFTAFVDDECVDREIGLSPPDFFSREIQGNPTPGGGSGKGGDTVWHFPVNDWGLNDRFCIRIPREA
;
A
#
# COMPACT_ATOMS: atom_id res chain seq x y z
N LYS A 1 -35.26 0.29 0.07
CA LYS A 1 -33.88 -0.12 0.45
C LYS A 1 -32.91 0.57 -0.50
N PRO A 2 -31.84 1.20 0.00
CA PRO A 2 -30.82 1.81 -0.85
C PRO A 2 -30.24 0.74 -1.78
N LYS A 3 -30.12 1.07 -3.07
CA LYS A 3 -29.45 0.24 -4.07
C LYS A 3 -28.19 0.96 -4.46
N PHE A 4 -27.05 0.29 -4.32
CA PHE A 4 -25.77 0.81 -4.75
C PHE A 4 -25.41 0.15 -6.08
N PRO A 5 -25.00 0.94 -7.09
CA PRO A 5 -24.49 0.36 -8.33
C PRO A 5 -23.20 -0.40 -8.00
N VAL A 6 -23.10 -1.65 -8.44
CA VAL A 6 -21.85 -2.41 -8.40
C VAL A 6 -21.25 -2.34 -9.79
N SER A 7 -19.96 -2.03 -9.87
CA SER A 7 -19.19 -2.11 -11.12
C SER A 7 -18.82 -3.56 -11.46
N ASN A 8 -19.79 -4.47 -11.46
CA ASN A 8 -19.58 -5.81 -12.00
C ASN A 8 -20.05 -5.83 -13.46
N ALA A 9 -19.32 -6.51 -14.34
CA ALA A 9 -19.58 -6.62 -15.78
C ALA A 9 -20.99 -7.17 -16.15
N LEU A 10 -21.78 -7.59 -15.16
CA LEU A 10 -23.13 -8.14 -15.29
C LEU A 10 -24.26 -7.18 -14.86
N GLY A 11 -23.96 -5.92 -14.51
CA GLY A 11 -25.00 -4.89 -14.26
C GLY A 11 -25.90 -5.14 -13.04
N GLY A 12 -25.38 -5.84 -12.01
CA GLY A 12 -26.12 -6.11 -10.78
C GLY A 12 -26.17 -4.90 -9.84
N PHE A 13 -27.30 -4.73 -9.15
CA PHE A 13 -27.41 -3.81 -8.01
C PHE A 13 -27.15 -4.58 -6.70
N GLN A 14 -26.15 -4.15 -5.93
CA GLN A 14 -26.00 -4.65 -4.57
C GLN A 14 -27.03 -3.94 -3.70
N THR A 15 -27.84 -4.74 -3.03
CA THR A 15 -28.80 -4.25 -2.05
C THR A 15 -28.24 -4.53 -0.67
N LEU A 16 -27.90 -3.48 0.06
CA LEU A 16 -27.44 -3.63 1.44
C LEU A 16 -28.62 -3.95 2.36
N GLY A 17 -28.42 -4.91 3.26
CA GLY A 17 -29.27 -5.18 4.41
C GLY A 17 -29.14 -4.08 5.48
N GLN A 18 -30.05 -4.10 6.46
CA GLN A 18 -30.08 -3.06 7.49
C GLN A 18 -28.76 -2.99 8.29
N LYS A 19 -28.22 -4.15 8.68
CA LYS A 19 -26.94 -4.23 9.40
C LYS A 19 -25.78 -3.60 8.63
N GLU A 20 -25.72 -3.81 7.33
CA GLU A 20 -24.65 -3.26 6.47
C GLU A 20 -24.79 -1.74 6.31
N LEU A 21 -26.03 -1.25 6.21
CA LEU A 21 -26.31 0.20 6.22
C LEU A 21 -25.90 0.82 7.55
N ASP A 22 -26.21 0.18 8.67
CA ASP A 22 -25.85 0.69 10.00
C ASP A 22 -24.32 0.77 10.17
N ILE A 23 -23.58 -0.22 9.64
CA ILE A 23 -22.10 -0.19 9.60
C ILE A 23 -21.61 0.96 8.72
N MET A 24 -22.13 1.10 7.50
CA MET A 24 -21.73 2.15 6.56
C MET A 24 -21.97 3.54 7.13
N GLU A 25 -23.14 3.80 7.72
CA GLU A 25 -23.47 5.07 8.36
C GLU A 25 -22.61 5.31 9.62
N GLY A 26 -22.28 4.25 10.37
CA GLY A 26 -21.32 4.32 11.47
C GLY A 26 -19.95 4.80 11.00
N LEU A 27 -19.39 4.18 9.97
CA LEU A 27 -18.10 4.57 9.40
C LEU A 27 -18.10 6.01 8.86
N LYS A 28 -19.21 6.42 8.23
CA LYS A 28 -19.39 7.78 7.71
C LYS A 28 -19.43 8.81 8.84
N ARG A 29 -20.23 8.55 9.87
CA ARG A 29 -20.34 9.42 11.06
C ARG A 29 -19.00 9.56 11.77
N ASP A 30 -18.23 8.48 11.85
CA ASP A 30 -16.96 8.44 12.56
C ASP A 30 -15.78 8.97 11.70
N GLY A 31 -16.06 9.50 10.50
CA GLY A 31 -15.03 10.08 9.62
C GLY A 31 -14.10 9.05 8.97
N ARG A 32 -14.50 7.77 8.92
CA ARG A 32 -13.71 6.64 8.38
C ARG A 32 -14.12 6.23 6.97
N LEU A 33 -15.16 6.85 6.42
CA LEU A 33 -15.67 6.60 5.07
C LEU A 33 -15.78 7.91 4.28
N TYR A 34 -15.23 7.93 3.08
CA TYR A 34 -15.38 9.02 2.12
C TYR A 34 -16.19 8.55 0.91
N THR A 35 -17.16 9.36 0.47
CA THR A 35 -17.97 9.05 -0.72
C THR A 35 -17.39 9.78 -1.93
N VAL A 36 -16.80 9.02 -2.85
CA VAL A 36 -16.29 9.58 -4.12
C VAL A 36 -17.46 10.10 -4.96
N PRO A 37 -17.38 11.34 -5.50
CA PRO A 37 -18.43 11.88 -6.35
C PRO A 37 -18.68 11.03 -7.61
N PRO A 38 -19.93 10.96 -8.11
CA PRO A 38 -20.24 10.23 -9.33
C PRO A 38 -19.40 10.72 -10.53
N GLY A 39 -18.88 9.78 -11.31
CA GLY A 39 -18.07 10.06 -12.51
C GLY A 39 -16.59 10.37 -12.23
N CYS A 40 -16.17 10.40 -10.98
CA CYS A 40 -14.75 10.46 -10.62
C CYS A 40 -14.12 9.07 -10.58
N LEU A 41 -12.81 9.00 -10.85
CA LEU A 41 -12.00 7.80 -10.61
C LEU A 41 -11.59 7.79 -9.15
N ASP A 42 -12.03 6.78 -8.42
CA ASP A 42 -11.70 6.55 -7.02
C ASP A 42 -10.20 6.30 -6.81
N ASP A 43 -9.50 5.71 -7.80
CA ASP A 43 -8.04 5.53 -7.83
C ASP A 43 -7.26 6.74 -7.33
N PHE A 44 -7.56 7.92 -7.86
CA PHE A 44 -6.85 9.13 -7.46
C PHE A 44 -7.10 9.52 -6.01
N TYR A 45 -8.27 9.21 -5.45
CA TYR A 45 -8.61 9.55 -4.08
C TYR A 45 -7.84 8.68 -3.10
N TRP A 46 -7.82 7.36 -3.33
CA TRP A 46 -7.13 6.47 -2.41
C TRP A 46 -5.60 6.51 -2.59
N ILE A 47 -5.08 6.80 -3.79
CA ILE A 47 -3.67 7.17 -3.97
C ILE A 47 -3.34 8.43 -3.18
N LEU A 48 -4.11 9.52 -3.39
CA LEU A 48 -3.88 10.79 -2.70
C LEU A 48 -3.95 10.61 -1.18
N ALA A 49 -4.92 9.86 -0.67
CA ALA A 49 -5.05 9.59 0.76
C ALA A 49 -3.81 8.88 1.33
N SER A 50 -3.20 7.97 0.55
CA SER A 50 -2.01 7.23 0.98
C SER A 50 -0.71 8.06 1.01
N ILE A 51 -0.62 9.14 0.22
CA ILE A 51 0.59 9.98 0.10
C ILE A 51 0.45 11.39 0.70
N SER A 52 -0.77 11.80 1.05
CA SER A 52 -1.01 13.10 1.67
C SER A 52 -0.27 13.23 2.99
N ASP A 53 0.22 14.44 3.28
CA ASP A 53 0.90 14.79 4.54
C ASP A 53 -0.01 14.49 5.74
N GLN A 54 0.17 13.28 6.28
CA GLN A 54 -0.56 12.81 7.44
C GLN A 54 -0.10 13.51 8.72
N ALA A 55 1.08 14.15 8.76
CA ALA A 55 1.56 14.84 9.94
C ALA A 55 0.66 16.05 10.25
N LYS A 56 0.25 16.81 9.22
CA LYS A 56 -0.77 17.87 9.41
C LYS A 56 -2.10 17.34 9.90
N SER A 57 -2.56 16.19 9.37
CA SER A 57 -3.78 15.53 9.84
C SER A 57 -3.67 15.01 11.27
N ARG A 58 -2.45 14.75 11.76
CA ARG A 58 -2.14 14.33 13.13
C ARG A 58 -1.60 15.46 14.00
N ASN A 59 -1.77 16.73 13.60
CA ASN A 59 -1.29 17.89 14.36
C ASN A 59 0.22 17.84 14.72
N GLY A 60 1.03 17.29 13.82
CA GLY A 60 2.49 17.18 13.95
C GLY A 60 2.99 15.93 14.67
N GLU A 61 2.12 14.99 15.06
CA GLU A 61 2.58 13.72 15.62
C GLU A 61 3.29 12.83 14.59
N ASP A 62 4.20 12.00 15.09
CA ASP A 62 4.92 11.01 14.30
C ASP A 62 3.95 10.06 13.58
N LEU A 63 4.31 9.71 12.34
CA LEU A 63 3.59 8.74 11.53
C LEU A 63 3.93 7.31 11.92
N ASP A 64 5.02 7.11 12.64
CA ASP A 64 5.47 5.82 13.11
C ASP A 64 4.46 5.22 14.10
N ILE A 65 3.86 4.12 13.69
CA ILE A 65 2.99 3.30 14.51
C ILE A 65 3.83 2.13 15.01
N LEU A 66 4.06 2.09 16.33
CA LEU A 66 4.78 1.01 16.97
C LEU A 66 3.96 -0.30 16.96
N PRO A 67 4.61 -1.48 16.97
CA PRO A 67 3.94 -2.78 16.99
C PRO A 67 2.93 -2.99 18.12
N ASP A 68 3.09 -2.28 19.23
CA ASP A 68 2.27 -2.36 20.44
C ASP A 68 1.24 -1.22 20.57
N ASN A 69 0.90 -0.56 19.45
CA ASN A 69 -0.06 0.54 19.44
C ASN A 69 -1.43 0.10 19.99
N LYS A 70 -1.87 0.77 21.07
CA LYS A 70 -3.12 0.47 21.80
C LYS A 70 -4.40 0.80 21.03
N ASP A 71 -4.31 1.60 19.98
CA ASP A 71 -5.42 1.98 19.12
C ASP A 71 -5.67 0.93 18.01
N GLY A 72 -4.91 -0.17 18.02
CA GLY A 72 -5.04 -1.28 17.08
C GLY A 72 -4.63 -0.92 15.65
N ARG A 73 -3.82 0.13 15.48
CA ARG A 73 -3.29 0.48 14.15
C ARG A 73 -2.16 -0.47 13.76
N TRP A 74 -2.10 -0.79 12.47
CA TRP A 74 -1.01 -1.59 11.92
C TRP A 74 0.33 -0.87 12.07
N PRO A 75 1.37 -1.55 12.57
CA PRO A 75 2.68 -0.94 12.70
C PRO A 75 3.25 -0.53 11.34
N GLY A 76 3.93 0.60 11.32
CA GLY A 76 4.51 1.15 10.11
C GLY A 76 4.67 2.65 10.15
N THR A 77 5.50 3.16 9.24
CA THR A 77 5.87 4.58 9.15
C THR A 77 5.01 5.36 8.15
N ARG A 78 4.01 4.69 7.55
CA ARG A 78 3.25 5.18 6.41
C ARG A 78 1.85 4.57 6.34
N PRO A 79 0.87 5.27 5.73
CA PRO A 79 -0.44 4.69 5.44
C PRO A 79 -0.35 3.45 4.56
N MET A 80 -1.10 2.42 4.93
CA MET A 80 -1.22 1.19 4.17
C MET A 80 -2.50 1.23 3.35
N LEU A 81 -2.42 0.82 2.10
CA LEU A 81 -3.53 0.77 1.18
C LEU A 81 -3.90 -0.69 0.91
N VAL A 82 -5.10 -1.11 1.29
CA VAL A 82 -5.58 -2.47 1.04
C VAL A 82 -6.26 -2.53 -0.32
N SER A 83 -5.64 -3.19 -1.30
CA SER A 83 -6.22 -3.35 -2.65
C SER A 83 -5.56 -4.52 -3.38
N ASN A 84 -6.33 -5.18 -4.26
CA ASN A 84 -5.82 -6.16 -5.22
C ASN A 84 -5.73 -5.59 -6.64
N ASP A 85 -6.03 -4.29 -6.80
CA ASP A 85 -5.89 -3.63 -8.08
C ASP A 85 -4.44 -3.72 -8.56
N GLN A 86 -4.28 -4.19 -9.80
CA GLN A 86 -2.97 -4.36 -10.43
C GLN A 86 -2.43 -3.05 -10.98
N MET A 87 -3.23 -1.98 -11.01
CA MET A 87 -2.83 -0.65 -11.43
C MET A 87 -2.19 -0.67 -12.82
N ARG A 88 -2.82 -1.40 -13.76
CA ARG A 88 -2.32 -1.63 -15.13
C ARG A 88 -2.87 -0.62 -16.15
N ASP A 89 -3.84 0.19 -15.75
CA ASP A 89 -4.57 1.04 -16.69
C ASP A 89 -3.82 2.34 -17.03
N HIS A 90 -4.06 2.84 -18.23
CA HIS A 90 -3.17 3.74 -18.99
C HIS A 90 -3.03 5.16 -18.41
N LYS A 91 -3.75 5.49 -17.33
CA LYS A 91 -3.70 6.83 -16.71
C LYS A 91 -2.55 6.98 -15.70
N LEU A 92 -1.95 5.88 -15.26
CA LEU A 92 -0.78 5.90 -14.38
C LEU A 92 0.51 6.25 -15.13
N MET A 93 0.48 6.23 -16.47
CA MET A 93 1.56 6.78 -17.31
C MET A 93 1.84 8.27 -17.05
N MET A 94 0.92 8.98 -16.38
CA MET A 94 1.10 10.38 -16.00
C MET A 94 1.94 10.56 -14.72
N MET A 95 2.22 9.49 -13.97
CA MET A 95 3.10 9.56 -12.80
C MET A 95 4.54 9.24 -13.17
N GLU A 96 5.49 9.84 -12.44
CA GLU A 96 6.91 9.50 -12.60
C GLU A 96 7.10 8.00 -12.29
N PRO A 97 7.56 7.19 -13.26
CA PRO A 97 7.50 5.73 -13.15
C PRO A 97 8.25 5.16 -11.96
N ARG A 98 9.36 5.77 -11.55
CA ARG A 98 10.17 5.27 -10.44
C ARG A 98 9.50 5.52 -9.10
N LEU A 99 9.00 6.73 -8.86
CA LEU A 99 8.26 7.13 -7.66
C LEU A 99 6.97 6.33 -7.56
N PHE A 100 6.26 6.12 -8.68
CA PHE A 100 5.08 5.27 -8.70
C PHE A 100 5.40 3.83 -8.29
N ARG A 101 6.45 3.21 -8.86
CA ARG A 101 6.87 1.86 -8.47
C ARG A 101 7.28 1.75 -7.01
N ARG A 102 7.99 2.75 -6.48
CA ARG A 102 8.35 2.83 -5.06
C ARG A 102 7.10 2.88 -4.19
N TRP A 103 6.15 3.75 -4.52
CA TRP A 103 4.90 3.86 -3.81
C TRP A 103 4.12 2.53 -3.86
N TYR A 104 3.92 1.98 -5.06
CA TYR A 104 3.20 0.72 -5.30
C TYR A 104 3.77 -0.44 -4.46
N SER A 105 5.10 -0.62 -4.48
CA SER A 105 5.76 -1.72 -3.77
C SER A 105 5.68 -1.60 -2.25
N CYS A 106 5.54 -0.38 -1.73
CA CYS A 106 5.67 -0.07 -0.31
C CYS A 106 4.34 0.22 0.39
N HIS A 107 3.26 0.54 -0.34
CA HIS A 107 1.98 0.95 0.28
C HIS A 107 0.87 -0.08 0.12
N ILE A 108 0.91 -0.94 -0.92
CA ILE A 108 -0.20 -1.84 -1.24
C ILE A 108 -0.12 -3.14 -0.43
N VAL A 109 -1.12 -3.37 0.41
CA VAL A 109 -1.41 -4.65 1.05
C VAL A 109 -2.40 -5.40 0.16
N ASN A 110 -2.01 -6.56 -0.35
CA ASN A 110 -2.94 -7.42 -1.08
C ASN A 110 -3.67 -8.33 -0.10
N TYR A 111 -4.90 -8.70 -0.41
CA TYR A 111 -5.69 -9.64 0.37
C TYR A 111 -6.03 -10.89 -0.43
N ASN A 112 -6.24 -12.00 0.27
CA ASN A 112 -6.79 -13.22 -0.29
C ASN A 112 -7.96 -13.69 0.57
N PHE A 113 -8.92 -14.32 -0.09
CA PHE A 113 -9.99 -15.05 0.58
C PHE A 113 -9.70 -16.53 0.40
N THR A 114 -9.85 -17.28 1.47
CA THR A 114 -9.90 -18.74 1.45
C THR A 114 -11.02 -19.22 0.52
N ALA A 115 -10.71 -20.27 -0.25
CA ALA A 115 -11.64 -20.80 -1.25
C ALA A 115 -12.90 -21.37 -0.57
N PHE A 116 -14.05 -21.13 -1.20
CA PHE A 116 -15.27 -21.89 -0.91
C PHE A 116 -15.13 -23.25 -1.57
N VAL A 117 -15.35 -24.32 -0.80
CA VAL A 117 -15.43 -25.69 -1.32
C VAL A 117 -16.86 -26.14 -1.09
N ASP A 118 -17.56 -26.51 -2.16
CA ASP A 118 -18.95 -26.99 -2.09
C ASP A 118 -19.93 -26.06 -1.35
N ASP A 119 -19.88 -24.75 -1.65
CA ASP A 119 -20.64 -23.68 -0.98
C ASP A 119 -20.39 -23.53 0.54
N GLU A 120 -19.44 -24.30 1.09
CA GLU A 120 -18.99 -24.18 2.47
C GLU A 120 -17.68 -23.39 2.54
N CYS A 121 -17.69 -22.34 3.37
CA CYS A 121 -16.50 -21.57 3.70
C CYS A 121 -15.77 -22.31 4.84
N VAL A 122 -14.79 -23.13 4.47
CA VAL A 122 -14.04 -23.99 5.41
C VAL A 122 -13.20 -23.18 6.39
N ASP A 123 -12.79 -21.99 5.99
CA ASP A 123 -12.08 -21.02 6.83
C ASP A 123 -12.51 -19.61 6.40
N ARG A 124 -12.81 -18.71 7.35
CA ARG A 124 -13.22 -17.31 7.07
C ARG A 124 -12.07 -16.33 7.23
N GLU A 125 -10.86 -16.81 7.40
CA GLU A 125 -9.71 -15.96 7.58
C GLU A 125 -9.37 -15.21 6.29
N ILE A 126 -9.14 -13.90 6.43
CA ILE A 126 -8.67 -13.04 5.34
C ILE A 126 -7.15 -13.01 5.46
N GLY A 127 -6.46 -13.58 4.47
CA GLY A 127 -5.02 -13.48 4.38
C GLY A 127 -4.62 -12.10 3.89
N LEU A 128 -3.71 -11.42 4.59
CA LEU A 128 -3.14 -10.14 4.18
C LEU A 128 -1.66 -10.33 3.84
N SER A 129 -1.28 -9.98 2.62
CA SER A 129 0.10 -9.95 2.14
C SER A 129 0.64 -8.53 2.30
N PRO A 130 1.53 -8.26 3.26
CA PRO A 130 2.05 -6.91 3.47
C PRO A 130 2.96 -6.48 2.30
N PRO A 131 3.04 -5.17 2.01
CA PRO A 131 3.99 -4.62 1.06
C PRO A 131 5.44 -4.78 1.56
N ASP A 132 6.38 -4.58 0.65
CA ASP A 132 7.79 -4.57 0.97
C ASP A 132 8.13 -3.38 1.90
N PHE A 133 8.96 -3.62 2.92
CA PHE A 133 9.46 -2.54 3.79
C PHE A 133 10.26 -1.50 3.00
N PHE A 134 10.97 -1.95 1.96
CA PHE A 134 11.85 -1.16 1.10
C PHE A 134 11.53 -1.39 -0.37
N SER A 135 11.75 -0.39 -1.22
CA SER A 135 11.53 -0.55 -2.66
C SER A 135 12.45 -1.64 -3.24
N ARG A 136 11.86 -2.58 -3.98
CA ARG A 136 12.59 -3.60 -4.75
C ARG A 136 13.12 -3.02 -6.06
N GLU A 137 14.10 -2.15 -5.94
CA GLU A 137 14.81 -1.55 -7.08
C GLU A 137 16.33 -1.61 -6.85
N ILE A 138 17.10 -1.34 -7.91
CA ILE A 138 18.55 -1.18 -7.77
C ILE A 138 18.83 0.10 -6.98
N GLN A 139 19.58 -0.02 -5.88
CA GLN A 139 19.87 1.09 -4.97
C GLN A 139 21.36 1.24 -4.73
N GLY A 140 21.85 2.47 -4.79
CA GLY A 140 23.21 2.85 -4.41
C GLY A 140 23.19 3.66 -3.12
N ASN A 141 23.90 3.20 -2.09
CA ASN A 141 24.00 3.87 -0.80
C ASN A 141 25.46 4.28 -0.51
N PRO A 142 25.71 5.46 0.08
CA PRO A 142 27.05 5.83 0.52
C PRO A 142 27.51 4.91 1.67
N THR A 143 28.79 4.56 1.67
CA THR A 143 29.37 3.73 2.75
C THR A 143 29.55 4.58 4.02
N PRO A 144 29.07 4.12 5.19
CA PRO A 144 29.32 4.80 6.46
C PRO A 144 30.84 4.91 6.71
N GLY A 145 31.34 6.12 6.98
CA GLY A 145 32.76 6.37 7.23
C GLY A 145 33.58 6.78 6.01
N GLY A 146 33.00 6.85 4.81
CA GLY A 146 33.63 7.53 3.67
C GLY A 146 33.62 9.04 3.91
N GLY A 147 34.79 9.63 4.12
CA GLY A 147 34.94 11.07 4.39
C GLY A 147 34.17 11.94 3.38
N SER A 148 33.73 13.10 3.83
CA SER A 148 32.95 14.13 3.11
C SER A 148 33.70 14.79 1.93
N GLY A 149 34.61 14.08 1.29
CA GLY A 149 35.24 14.44 0.01
C GLY A 149 34.38 13.94 -1.15
N LYS A 150 34.42 14.65 -2.28
CA LYS A 150 33.72 14.31 -3.52
C LYS A 150 34.08 12.89 -4.00
N GLY A 151 33.34 11.88 -3.54
CA GLY A 151 33.49 10.49 -3.96
C GLY A 151 33.57 9.50 -2.79
N GLY A 152 32.52 9.35 -2.00
CA GLY A 152 32.42 8.23 -1.07
C GLY A 152 32.25 6.89 -1.81
N ASP A 153 32.76 5.80 -1.25
CA ASP A 153 32.48 4.45 -1.74
C ASP A 153 30.97 4.22 -1.75
N THR A 154 30.43 3.78 -2.90
CA THR A 154 29.01 3.45 -3.05
C THR A 154 28.83 1.94 -2.98
N VAL A 155 27.90 1.48 -2.14
CA VAL A 155 27.45 0.09 -2.13
C VAL A 155 26.17 -0.01 -2.95
N TRP A 156 26.20 -0.86 -3.96
CA TRP A 156 25.07 -1.16 -4.83
C TRP A 156 24.35 -2.42 -4.37
N HIS A 157 23.02 -2.36 -4.30
CA HIS A 157 22.14 -3.45 -3.94
C HIS A 157 21.23 -3.75 -5.13
N PHE A 158 21.23 -5.00 -5.59
CA PHE A 158 20.43 -5.48 -6.71
C PHE A 158 19.41 -6.51 -6.20
N PRO A 159 18.10 -6.24 -6.31
CA PRO A 159 17.09 -7.28 -6.10
C PRO A 159 17.18 -8.31 -7.22
N VAL A 160 17.13 -9.60 -6.87
CA VAL A 160 17.16 -10.72 -7.81
C VAL A 160 15.81 -11.41 -7.78
N ASN A 161 15.17 -11.60 -8.93
CA ASN A 161 13.79 -12.08 -9.01
C ASN A 161 13.60 -13.50 -8.45
N ASP A 162 14.62 -14.35 -8.58
CA ASP A 162 14.56 -15.77 -8.19
C ASP A 162 15.14 -16.06 -6.79
N TRP A 163 15.52 -15.01 -6.04
CA TRP A 163 16.00 -15.16 -4.67
C TRP A 163 14.88 -14.89 -3.67
N GLY A 164 15.14 -15.10 -2.38
CA GLY A 164 14.18 -14.77 -1.33
C GLY A 164 13.74 -13.30 -1.40
N LEU A 165 12.53 -12.99 -0.94
CA LEU A 165 11.92 -11.65 -1.01
C LEU A 165 12.86 -10.53 -0.48
N ASN A 166 13.67 -10.86 0.53
CA ASN A 166 14.59 -9.93 1.18
C ASN A 166 16.05 -10.06 0.72
N ASP A 167 16.37 -10.99 -0.17
CA ASP A 167 17.74 -11.24 -0.60
C ASP A 167 18.17 -10.23 -1.66
N ARG A 168 19.44 -9.79 -1.57
CA ARG A 168 20.01 -8.80 -2.49
C ARG A 168 21.42 -9.23 -2.88
N PHE A 169 21.77 -9.04 -4.15
CA PHE A 169 23.15 -9.10 -4.60
C PHE A 169 23.80 -7.74 -4.33
N CYS A 170 24.89 -7.73 -3.56
CA CYS A 170 25.54 -6.50 -3.10
C CYS A 170 26.93 -6.36 -3.71
N ILE A 171 27.20 -5.21 -4.34
CA ILE A 171 28.54 -4.87 -4.85
C ILE A 171 29.04 -3.63 -4.13
N ARG A 172 30.23 -3.73 -3.53
CA ARG A 172 31.03 -2.59 -3.13
C ARG A 172 32.30 -2.60 -3.98
N ILE A 173 32.53 -1.53 -4.73
CA ILE A 173 33.78 -1.36 -5.46
C ILE A 173 34.78 -0.70 -4.51
N PRO A 174 35.83 -1.39 -4.05
CA PRO A 174 36.88 -0.77 -3.25
C PRO A 174 37.62 0.25 -4.12
N ARG A 175 37.92 1.43 -3.58
CA ARG A 175 38.94 2.30 -4.16
C ARG A 175 40.30 1.67 -3.86
N GLU A 176 41.18 1.64 -4.87
CA GLU A 176 42.55 1.14 -4.70
C GLU A 176 43.22 1.79 -3.47
N ALA A 177 43.97 0.97 -2.73
CA ALA A 177 44.73 1.38 -1.55
C ALA A 177 45.96 2.21 -1.93
#